data_AF-A0A929M229-F1
#
_entry.id   AF-A0A929M229-F1
#
_cell.length_a   1.000
_cell.length_b   1.000
_cell.length_c   1.000
_cell.angle_alpha   90.00
_cell.angle_beta   90.00
_cell.angle_gamma   90.00
#
_symmetry.space_group_name_H-M   'P 1'
#
loop_
_entity.id
_entity.type
_entity.pdbx_description
1 polymer ?
#
loop_
_entity_poly.entity_id
_entity_poly.type
_entity_poly.pdbx_seq_one_letter_code
_entity_poly.pdbx_strand_id
1 'polypeptide(L)'
;MLGANGMIKYSDFQYSGIENLKEGDQIEEFDISGTIKITAYAFNKEVVMNKLRNIIKEGLLTNVESILDIDENSFSIVNEIWREENPFRIKATAQVNVSYIQNFLSDKNNYVEKLKYQIAGLPVDEAEKLLINTGKISNVDIEVTPFFIKNISKIVDNIRFEIK
;
A
#
# COMPACT_ATOMS: atom_id res chain seq x y z
N MET A 1 -20.37 -4.43 -5.74
CA MET A 1 -19.79 -5.51 -4.92
C MET A 1 -19.87 -5.08 -3.47
N LEU A 2 -20.51 -5.89 -2.61
CA LEU A 2 -20.61 -5.65 -1.17
C LEU A 2 -19.26 -5.98 -0.54
N GLY A 3 -18.54 -4.97 -0.04
CA GLY A 3 -17.32 -5.18 0.73
C GLY A 3 -17.70 -5.49 2.17
N ALA A 4 -17.90 -6.77 2.52
CA ALA A 4 -18.06 -7.18 3.90
C ALA A 4 -16.68 -7.27 4.56
N ASN A 5 -16.24 -6.18 5.19
CA ASN A 5 -15.12 -6.27 6.14
C ASN A 5 -15.69 -6.40 7.57
N GLY A 6 -15.21 -7.44 8.24
CA GLY A 6 -15.90 -8.09 9.35
C GLY A 6 -16.20 -7.22 10.57
N MET A 7 -17.42 -7.39 11.08
CA MET A 7 -17.72 -7.40 12.52
C MET A 7 -18.82 -8.44 12.75
N ILE A 8 -18.44 -9.71 12.69
CA ILE A 8 -19.32 -10.78 13.17
C ILE A 8 -19.27 -10.68 14.71
N LYS A 9 -20.39 -10.29 15.32
CA LYS A 9 -20.54 -10.34 16.78
C LYS A 9 -21.30 -11.61 17.12
N TYR A 10 -20.70 -12.40 17.99
CA TYR A 10 -21.22 -13.65 18.52
C TYR A 10 -21.86 -13.36 19.88
N SER A 11 -23.16 -13.58 20.03
CA SER A 11 -23.85 -13.51 21.33
C SER A 11 -24.84 -14.66 21.47
N ASP A 12 -25.14 -15.00 22.73
CA ASP A 12 -26.24 -15.89 23.08
C ASP A 12 -26.12 -17.32 22.53
N PHE A 13 -24.89 -17.86 22.49
CA PHE A 13 -24.69 -19.28 22.20
C PHE A 13 -25.18 -20.11 23.38
N GLN A 14 -26.19 -20.93 23.12
CA GLN A 14 -26.70 -21.95 24.03
C GLN A 14 -26.26 -23.32 23.54
N TYR A 15 -25.88 -24.17 24.48
CA TYR A 15 -25.53 -25.55 24.23
C TYR A 15 -26.48 -26.44 25.02
N SER A 16 -26.91 -27.55 24.41
CA SER A 16 -27.79 -28.54 25.03
C SER A 16 -27.35 -29.95 24.66
N GLY A 17 -27.66 -30.93 25.51
CA GLY A 17 -27.25 -32.33 25.32
C GLY A 17 -26.01 -32.76 26.12
N ILE A 18 -25.49 -31.87 26.99
CA ILE A 18 -24.30 -32.09 27.83
C ILE A 18 -24.64 -32.14 29.34
N GLU A 19 -25.92 -32.20 29.69
CA GLU A 19 -26.38 -32.10 31.08
C GLU A 19 -26.31 -33.46 31.80
N ASN A 20 -25.73 -33.48 33.01
CA ASN A 20 -25.55 -34.65 33.90
C ASN A 20 -24.56 -35.74 33.46
N LEU A 21 -23.40 -35.35 32.90
CA LEU A 21 -22.33 -36.29 32.55
C LEU A 21 -21.41 -36.62 33.73
N LYS A 22 -20.97 -37.88 33.81
CA LYS A 22 -19.92 -38.31 34.75
C LYS A 22 -18.56 -38.29 34.05
N GLU A 23 -17.47 -38.20 34.82
CA GLU A 23 -16.12 -38.33 34.28
C GLU A 23 -15.98 -39.68 33.54
N GLY A 24 -15.70 -39.62 32.23
CA GLY A 24 -15.51 -40.78 31.37
C GLY A 24 -16.64 -41.08 30.38
N ASP A 25 -17.77 -40.35 30.43
CA ASP A 25 -18.86 -40.54 29.48
C ASP A 25 -18.50 -40.01 28.08
N GLN A 26 -18.76 -40.82 27.05
CA GLN A 26 -18.60 -40.43 25.65
C GLN A 26 -19.92 -39.81 25.14
N ILE A 27 -19.82 -38.60 24.58
CA ILE A 27 -20.96 -37.90 23.99
C ILE A 27 -20.93 -38.11 22.48
N GLU A 28 -22.03 -38.59 21.91
CA GLU A 28 -22.15 -38.82 20.47
C GLU A 28 -22.62 -37.56 19.71
N GLU A 29 -23.57 -36.81 20.28
CA GLU A 29 -24.15 -35.61 19.65
C GLU A 29 -24.47 -34.54 20.71
N PHE A 30 -24.27 -33.27 20.35
CA PHE A 30 -24.70 -32.12 21.14
C PHE A 30 -25.13 -30.99 20.20
N ASP A 31 -26.07 -30.16 20.65
CA ASP A 31 -26.64 -29.08 19.85
C ASP A 31 -26.10 -27.73 20.30
N ILE A 32 -25.72 -26.90 19.33
CA ILE A 32 -25.40 -25.48 19.52
C ILE A 32 -26.44 -24.66 18.78
N SER A 33 -27.09 -23.74 19.49
CA SER A 33 -28.00 -22.74 18.91
C SER A 33 -27.58 -21.34 19.31
N GLY A 34 -27.66 -20.38 18.39
CA GLY A 34 -27.28 -18.99 18.65
C GLY A 34 -27.68 -18.06 17.52
N THR A 35 -27.67 -16.75 17.80
CA THR A 35 -27.97 -15.72 16.79
C THR A 35 -26.68 -15.08 16.30
N ILE A 36 -26.44 -15.11 14.99
CA ILE A 36 -25.31 -14.40 14.38
C ILE A 36 -25.81 -13.06 13.84
N LYS A 37 -25.33 -11.95 14.41
CA LYS A 37 -25.58 -10.61 13.86
C LYS A 37 -24.43 -10.19 12.96
N ILE A 38 -24.73 -10.06 11.67
CA ILE A 38 -23.78 -9.58 10.66
C ILE A 38 -24.15 -8.14 10.30
N THR A 39 -23.26 -7.19 10.62
CA THR A 39 -23.37 -5.82 10.12
C THR A 39 -22.47 -5.69 8.89
N ALA A 40 -23.06 -5.35 7.75
CA ALA A 40 -22.33 -5.09 6.50
C ALA A 40 -22.56 -3.65 6.05
N TYR A 41 -21.52 -3.02 5.52
CA TYR A 41 -21.58 -1.67 4.99
C TYR A 41 -21.46 -1.70 3.46
N ALA A 42 -22.37 -1.00 2.79
CA ALA A 42 -22.33 -0.84 1.34
C ALA A 42 -21.76 0.52 0.98
N PHE A 43 -20.94 0.56 -0.06
CA PHE A 43 -20.49 1.79 -0.69
C PHE A 43 -20.57 1.64 -2.21
N ASN A 44 -20.61 2.77 -2.91
CA ASN A 44 -20.57 2.78 -4.36
C ASN A 44 -19.11 2.69 -4.84
N LYS A 45 -18.68 1.49 -5.27
CA LYS A 45 -17.32 1.26 -5.80
C LYS A 45 -16.96 2.24 -6.92
N GLU A 46 -17.89 2.55 -7.83
CA GLU A 46 -17.63 3.42 -8.97
C GLU A 46 -17.34 4.86 -8.53
N VAL A 47 -18.05 5.37 -7.52
CA VAL A 47 -17.81 6.72 -6.98
C VAL A 47 -16.43 6.80 -6.33
N VAL A 48 -16.05 5.78 -5.54
CA VAL A 48 -14.73 5.75 -4.89
C VAL A 48 -13.62 5.59 -5.93
N MET A 49 -13.78 4.69 -6.90
CA MET A 49 -12.82 4.48 -7.98
C MET A 49 -12.62 5.73 -8.83
N ASN A 50 -13.69 6.45 -9.19
CA ASN A 50 -13.55 7.70 -9.92
C ASN A 50 -12.78 8.76 -9.12
N LYS A 51 -13.00 8.83 -7.81
CA LYS A 51 -12.22 9.73 -6.95
C LYS A 51 -10.76 9.33 -6.87
N LEU A 52 -10.45 8.03 -6.76
CA LEU A 52 -9.08 7.52 -6.79
C LEU A 52 -8.41 7.81 -8.14
N ARG A 53 -9.08 7.55 -9.28
CA ARG A 53 -8.57 7.85 -10.62
C ARG A 53 -8.19 9.33 -10.76
N ASN A 54 -9.01 10.24 -10.23
CA ASN A 54 -8.73 11.68 -10.30
C ASN A 54 -7.52 12.06 -9.45
N ILE A 55 -7.45 11.58 -8.20
CA ILE A 55 -6.29 11.82 -7.31
C ILE A 55 -4.99 11.29 -7.96
N ILE A 56 -5.05 10.09 -8.55
CA ILE A 56 -3.91 9.49 -9.26
C ILE A 56 -3.48 10.39 -10.43
N LYS A 57 -4.42 10.81 -11.29
CA LYS A 57 -4.15 11.66 -12.45
C LYS A 57 -3.60 13.04 -12.07
N GLU A 58 -4.15 13.65 -11.03
CA GLU A 58 -3.69 14.95 -10.51
C GLU A 58 -2.29 14.86 -9.87
N GLY A 59 -1.93 13.70 -9.34
CA GLY A 59 -0.62 13.44 -8.76
C GLY A 59 0.50 13.18 -9.79
N LEU A 60 0.16 12.95 -11.06
CA LEU A 60 1.15 12.68 -12.11
C LEU A 60 1.98 13.92 -12.42
N LEU A 61 3.29 13.70 -12.61
CA LEU A 61 4.14 14.72 -13.20
C LEU A 61 3.91 14.80 -14.72
N THR A 62 3.29 15.88 -15.18
CA THR A 62 2.99 16.11 -16.61
C THR A 62 4.25 15.96 -17.47
N ASN A 63 4.15 15.13 -18.52
CA ASN A 63 5.24 14.79 -19.46
C ASN A 63 6.43 14.05 -18.85
N VAL A 64 6.27 13.49 -17.64
CA VAL A 64 7.32 12.78 -16.90
C VAL A 64 6.81 11.41 -16.45
N GLU A 65 5.54 11.32 -16.05
CA GLU A 65 4.86 10.09 -15.69
C GLU A 65 3.59 9.91 -16.53
N SER A 66 3.31 8.68 -16.96
CA SER A 66 2.03 8.29 -17.52
C SER A 66 1.53 7.03 -16.85
N ILE A 67 0.22 6.90 -16.71
CA ILE A 67 -0.40 5.67 -16.17
C ILE A 67 -0.30 4.60 -17.24
N LEU A 68 0.30 3.46 -16.90
CA LEU A 68 0.27 2.25 -17.72
C LEU A 68 -1.06 1.51 -17.51
N ASP A 69 -1.40 1.27 -16.25
CA ASP A 69 -2.57 0.49 -15.87
C ASP A 69 -3.03 0.83 -14.45
N ILE A 70 -4.34 0.71 -14.21
CA ILE A 70 -4.94 0.74 -12.87
C ILE A 70 -5.67 -0.59 -12.70
N ASP A 71 -5.16 -1.45 -11.82
CA ASP A 71 -5.78 -2.75 -11.56
C ASP A 71 -7.03 -2.57 -10.68
N GLU A 72 -8.19 -2.38 -11.31
CA GLU A 72 -9.46 -2.16 -10.59
C GLU A 72 -9.94 -3.40 -9.80
N ASN A 73 -9.36 -4.57 -10.06
CA ASN A 73 -9.64 -5.78 -9.30
C ASN A 73 -8.89 -5.80 -7.96
N SER A 74 -7.77 -5.07 -7.85
CA SER A 74 -7.05 -4.88 -6.58
C SER A 74 -7.75 -3.93 -5.59
N PHE A 75 -8.82 -3.27 -6.01
CA PHE A 75 -9.53 -2.30 -5.19
C PHE A 75 -10.02 -2.92 -3.88
N SER A 76 -9.64 -2.31 -2.77
CA SER A 76 -9.99 -2.78 -1.42
C SER A 76 -10.12 -1.64 -0.43
N ILE A 77 -10.96 -1.86 0.59
CA ILE A 77 -11.00 -1.03 1.80
C ILE A 77 -10.15 -1.73 2.84
N VAL A 78 -9.02 -1.15 3.20
CA VAL A 78 -8.00 -1.84 4.03
C VAL A 78 -8.09 -1.51 5.51
N ASN A 79 -8.62 -0.34 5.87
CA ASN A 79 -8.68 0.05 7.28
C ASN A 79 -9.88 0.96 7.58
N GLU A 80 -10.51 0.76 8.73
CA GLU A 80 -11.48 1.69 9.30
C GLU A 80 -10.75 2.63 10.27
N ILE A 81 -10.74 3.93 9.97
CA ILE A 81 -10.05 4.95 10.75
C ILE A 81 -10.96 5.47 11.87
N TRP A 82 -12.24 5.69 11.56
CA TRP A 82 -13.19 6.31 12.48
C TRP A 82 -14.63 5.97 12.10
N ARG A 83 -15.51 5.93 13.10
CA ARG A 83 -16.94 5.64 12.96
C ARG A 83 -17.79 6.50 13.89
N GLU A 84 -18.95 6.90 13.39
CA GLU A 84 -20.06 7.48 14.13
C GLU A 84 -21.33 6.69 13.81
N GLU A 85 -22.12 6.35 14.83
CA GLU A 85 -23.32 5.53 14.66
C GLU A 85 -24.57 6.38 14.34
N ASN A 86 -24.59 7.67 14.69
CA ASN A 86 -25.76 8.52 14.53
C ASN A 86 -25.42 10.01 14.27
N PRO A 87 -25.49 10.51 13.03
CA PRO A 87 -25.78 9.76 11.80
C PRO A 87 -24.67 8.78 11.47
N PHE A 88 -25.01 7.64 10.87
CA PHE A 88 -24.03 6.63 10.54
C PHE A 88 -22.98 7.17 9.54
N ARG A 89 -21.71 7.19 9.94
CA ARG A 89 -20.58 7.62 9.13
C ARG A 89 -19.36 6.76 9.41
N ILE A 90 -18.66 6.36 8.36
CA ILE A 90 -17.38 5.67 8.44
C ILE A 90 -16.33 6.45 7.66
N LYS A 91 -15.16 6.62 8.27
CA LYS A 91 -13.93 7.03 7.61
C LYS A 91 -13.04 5.81 7.47
N ALA A 92 -12.64 5.49 6.24
CA ALA A 92 -11.83 4.33 5.95
C ALA A 92 -10.75 4.66 4.90
N THR A 93 -9.73 3.81 4.81
CA THR A 93 -8.70 3.86 3.78
C THR A 93 -9.09 2.95 2.63
N ALA A 94 -9.19 3.52 1.43
CA ALA A 94 -9.33 2.78 0.18
C ALA A 94 -7.99 2.73 -0.55
N GLN A 95 -7.69 1.61 -1.19
CA GLN A 95 -6.47 1.43 -1.99
C GLN A 95 -6.77 0.75 -3.32
N VAL A 96 -5.91 1.03 -4.31
CA VAL A 96 -5.87 0.37 -5.61
C VAL A 96 -4.43 0.36 -6.11
N ASN A 97 -4.03 -0.72 -6.78
CA ASN A 97 -2.71 -0.84 -7.40
C ASN A 97 -2.68 -0.09 -8.73
N VAL A 98 -1.58 0.64 -8.95
CA VAL A 98 -1.37 1.43 -10.16
C VAL A 98 0.03 1.21 -10.68
N SER A 99 0.14 1.01 -11.99
CA SER A 99 1.41 0.93 -12.70
C SER A 99 1.63 2.20 -13.52
N TYR A 100 2.85 2.73 -13.50
CA TYR A 100 3.22 3.95 -14.22
C TYR A 100 4.42 3.71 -15.13
N ILE A 101 4.46 4.40 -16.27
CA ILE A 101 5.65 4.57 -17.09
C ILE A 101 6.31 5.89 -16.69
N GLN A 102 7.61 5.83 -16.43
CA GLN A 102 8.43 6.99 -16.13
C GLN A 102 9.28 7.35 -17.35
N ASN A 103 9.15 8.57 -17.86
CA ASN A 103 10.09 9.12 -18.83
C ASN A 103 11.25 9.78 -18.11
N PHE A 104 12.37 9.06 -17.99
CA PHE A 104 13.54 9.59 -17.32
C PHE A 104 14.28 10.69 -18.10
N LEU A 105 14.06 10.80 -19.41
CA LEU A 105 14.76 11.72 -20.31
C LEU A 105 14.07 13.09 -20.45
N SER A 106 12.94 13.30 -19.77
CA SER A 106 12.20 14.57 -19.84
C SER A 106 12.95 15.69 -19.14
N ASP A 107 13.08 16.87 -19.77
CA ASP A 107 13.71 18.05 -19.17
C ASP A 107 12.98 18.56 -17.91
N LYS A 108 11.73 18.13 -17.72
CA LYS A 108 10.93 18.41 -16.51
C LYS A 108 11.12 17.36 -15.41
N ASN A 109 11.87 16.30 -15.69
CA ASN A 109 12.11 15.23 -14.75
C ASN A 109 13.13 15.65 -13.69
N ASN A 110 12.62 16.13 -12.55
CA ASN A 110 13.46 16.43 -11.39
C ASN A 110 13.78 15.20 -10.53
N TYR A 111 13.38 13.99 -10.94
CA TYR A 111 13.65 12.77 -10.17
C TYR A 111 15.15 12.51 -10.07
N VAL A 112 15.87 12.53 -11.20
CA VAL A 112 17.33 12.38 -11.24
C VAL A 112 17.99 13.44 -10.37
N GLU A 113 17.52 14.68 -10.47
CA GLU A 113 18.05 15.79 -9.69
C GLU A 113 17.83 15.59 -8.18
N LYS A 114 16.63 15.19 -7.75
CA LYS A 114 16.33 14.84 -6.36
C LYS A 114 17.22 13.71 -5.84
N LEU A 115 17.46 12.68 -6.65
CA LEU A 115 18.35 11.58 -6.27
C LEU A 115 19.78 12.08 -6.04
N LYS A 116 20.30 12.97 -6.91
CA LYS A 116 21.63 13.56 -6.71
C LYS A 116 21.73 14.27 -5.35
N TYR A 117 20.72 15.06 -4.99
CA TYR A 117 20.68 15.73 -3.68
C TYR A 117 20.61 14.75 -2.50
N GLN A 118 19.95 13.61 -2.67
CA GLN A 118 19.85 12.58 -1.63
C GLN A 118 21.16 11.83 -1.39
N ILE A 119 21.96 11.63 -2.44
CA ILE A 119 23.22 10.87 -2.34
C ILE A 119 24.46 11.74 -2.15
N ALA A 120 24.37 13.05 -2.37
CA ALA A 120 25.50 13.96 -2.31
C ALA A 120 26.23 13.88 -0.95
N GLY A 121 27.54 13.62 -0.99
CA GLY A 121 28.38 13.50 0.21
C GLY A 121 28.31 12.17 0.96
N LEU A 122 27.38 11.26 0.60
CA LEU A 122 27.29 9.94 1.22
C LEU A 122 28.47 9.04 0.82
N PRO A 123 28.83 8.04 1.65
CA PRO A 123 29.64 6.92 1.22
C PRO A 123 29.01 6.20 0.02
N VAL A 124 29.85 5.67 -0.89
CA VAL A 124 29.37 4.97 -2.11
C VAL A 124 28.42 3.83 -1.78
N ASP A 125 28.74 3.01 -0.79
CA ASP A 125 27.94 1.85 -0.38
C ASP A 125 26.58 2.22 0.22
N GLU A 126 26.49 3.37 0.89
CA GLU A 126 25.21 3.91 1.38
C GLU A 126 24.37 4.49 0.24
N ALA A 127 25.02 5.20 -0.69
CA ALA A 127 24.36 5.76 -1.87
C ALA A 127 23.75 4.66 -2.76
N GLU A 128 24.48 3.55 -3.00
CA GLU A 128 23.96 2.41 -3.76
C GLU A 128 22.68 1.84 -3.16
N LYS A 129 22.70 1.59 -1.84
CA LYS A 129 21.52 1.07 -1.11
C LYS A 129 20.34 2.03 -1.20
N LEU A 130 20.58 3.33 -1.03
CA LEU A 130 19.55 4.36 -1.12
C LEU A 130 18.90 4.35 -2.51
N LEU A 131 19.71 4.30 -3.56
CA LEU A 131 19.24 4.31 -4.95
C LEU A 131 18.41 3.05 -5.27
N ILE A 132 18.89 1.85 -4.92
CA ILE A 132 18.16 0.59 -5.16
C ILE A 132 16.83 0.56 -4.39
N ASN A 133 16.82 1.05 -3.15
CA ASN A 133 15.62 1.05 -2.31
C ASN A 133 14.52 2.01 -2.78
N THR A 134 14.76 2.87 -3.78
CA THR A 134 13.72 3.72 -4.36
C THR A 134 12.61 2.91 -5.05
N GLY A 135 12.85 1.64 -5.38
CA GLY A 135 11.93 0.78 -6.12
C GLY A 135 11.78 1.14 -7.60
N LYS A 136 12.43 2.23 -8.05
CA LYS A 136 12.48 2.66 -9.46
C LYS A 136 13.83 2.36 -10.13
N ILE A 137 14.82 1.86 -9.38
CA ILE A 137 16.19 1.55 -9.87
C ILE A 137 16.45 0.07 -9.63
N SER A 138 16.70 -0.68 -10.72
CA SER A 138 16.96 -2.12 -10.67
C SER A 138 18.42 -2.46 -10.34
N ASN A 139 19.35 -1.67 -10.88
CA ASN A 139 20.78 -1.81 -10.64
C ASN A 139 21.46 -0.44 -10.70
N VAL A 140 22.57 -0.30 -9.98
CA VAL A 140 23.37 0.92 -9.98
C VAL A 140 24.84 0.56 -9.93
N ASP A 141 25.65 1.32 -10.67
CA ASP A 141 27.10 1.26 -10.64
C ASP A 141 27.62 2.69 -10.42
N ILE A 142 28.46 2.88 -9.41
CA ILE A 142 28.94 4.20 -8.99
C ILE A 142 30.45 4.26 -9.14
N GLU A 143 30.90 5.09 -10.09
CA GLU A 143 32.31 5.43 -10.25
C GLU A 143 32.61 6.80 -9.64
N VAL A 144 33.59 6.86 -8.73
CA VAL A 144 34.07 8.13 -8.15
C VAL A 144 35.46 8.43 -8.70
N THR A 145 35.67 9.67 -9.15
CA THR A 145 36.97 10.14 -9.62
C THR A 145 37.47 11.30 -8.75
N PRO A 146 38.71 11.23 -8.22
CA PRO A 146 39.64 10.10 -8.30
C PRO A 146 39.17 8.85 -7.53
N PHE A 147 39.56 7.66 -8.00
CA PHE A 147 39.09 6.35 -7.52
C PHE A 147 39.37 6.04 -6.04
N PHE A 148 40.25 6.80 -5.39
CA PHE A 148 40.57 6.65 -3.97
C PHE A 148 39.59 7.37 -3.03
N ILE A 149 38.67 8.17 -3.58
CA ILE A 149 37.61 8.82 -2.80
C ILE A 149 36.48 7.81 -2.54
N LYS A 150 36.05 7.71 -1.28
CA LYS A 150 35.00 6.77 -0.85
C LYS A 150 33.59 7.35 -0.79
N ASN A 151 33.46 8.65 -1.02
CA ASN A 151 32.20 9.38 -0.89
C ASN A 151 31.81 10.03 -2.23
N ILE A 152 30.51 10.14 -2.47
CA ILE A 152 29.95 10.94 -3.55
C ILE A 152 30.34 12.41 -3.36
N SER A 153 30.52 13.14 -4.46
CA SER A 153 30.73 14.59 -4.43
C SER A 153 29.65 15.29 -3.60
N LYS A 154 30.05 16.26 -2.78
CA LYS A 154 29.12 17.16 -2.09
C LYS A 154 28.55 18.23 -3.02
N ILE A 155 29.22 18.50 -4.13
CA ILE A 155 28.79 19.43 -5.17
C ILE A 155 27.92 18.63 -6.15
N VAL A 156 26.62 18.92 -6.15
CA VAL A 156 25.60 18.19 -6.94
C VAL A 156 25.87 18.25 -8.43
N ASP A 157 26.36 19.39 -8.93
CA ASP A 157 26.71 19.58 -10.34
C ASP A 157 27.82 18.64 -10.83
N ASN A 158 28.66 18.13 -9.92
CA ASN A 158 29.70 17.15 -10.24
C ASN A 158 29.18 15.71 -10.28
N ILE A 159 27.91 15.48 -9.94
CA ILE A 159 27.28 14.15 -9.96
C ILE A 159 26.53 14.00 -11.29
N ARG A 160 26.97 13.06 -12.10
CA ARG A 160 26.35 12.73 -13.39
C ARG A 160 25.67 11.37 -13.30
N PHE A 161 24.41 11.32 -13.71
CA PHE A 161 23.67 10.07 -13.89
C PHE A 161 23.67 9.73 -15.37
N GLU A 162 24.00 8.47 -15.69
CA GLU A 162 23.81 7.91 -17.02
C GLU A 162 22.77 6.79 -16.92
N ILE A 163 21.69 6.92 -17.69
CA ILE A 163 20.59 5.96 -17.69
C ILE A 163 20.82 5.04 -18.90
N LYS A 164 20.96 3.75 -18.63
CA LYS A 164 21.18 2.70 -19.64
C LYS A 164 19.96 1.80 -19.75
#